data_AF-A0A810E3G1-F1
#
_entry.id   AF-A0A810E3G1-F1
#
_cell.length_a   1.000
_cell.length_b   1.000
_cell.length_c   1.000
_cell.angle_alpha   90.00
_cell.angle_beta   90.00
_cell.angle_gamma   90.00
#
_symmetry.space_group_name_H-M   'P 1'
#
loop_
_entity.id
_entity.type
_entity.pdbx_description
1 polymer ?
#
loop_
_entity_poly.entity_id
_entity_poly.type
_entity_poly.pdbx_seq_one_letter_code
_entity_poly.pdbx_strand_id
1 'polypeptide(L)'
;MGDKQWQDSVRNGVEYPYSSGTAAEIPAGVEDSYLPASLRGARPAFLVLPEGREDRPHNREPGSAPAGPCLIRSEDWLTPSSSLFGDWLASGSGPEADLALRRVYYRLRDEAAALLGSADGEWAAVSLPVTPELDSRPDRLAELQDTLLEALFNALAERQREGGDCRLDLLAPYPASPAEFAAAGEFMESVAEQTLGHRFAAACRIGALIAPDVHPAAAAEIGRIADFLVLDGAADRSAPEESAAGFASAAERILAAVRSVKPEAVVLAAGAPAASELADLYRIGLNGIFCGAAHRTEALLRAACLVWMDRHESTDTAAGRLS
;
A
#
# COMPACT_ATOMS: atom_id res chain seq x y z
N MET A 1 -11.29 2.56 -72.04
CA MET A 1 -12.57 1.85 -71.81
C MET A 1 -12.69 1.78 -70.30
N GLY A 2 -13.34 2.73 -69.62
CA GLY A 2 -14.77 3.06 -69.68
C GLY A 2 -15.37 2.57 -68.35
N ASP A 3 -15.17 3.27 -67.24
CA ASP A 3 -15.92 4.42 -66.71
C ASP A 3 -17.37 4.08 -66.25
N LYS A 4 -17.56 4.22 -64.93
CA LYS A 4 -18.76 4.64 -64.18
C LYS A 4 -20.02 3.76 -64.10
N GLN A 5 -20.33 3.39 -62.85
CA GLN A 5 -21.55 3.87 -62.20
C GLN A 5 -21.25 4.26 -60.73
N TRP A 6 -21.00 5.56 -60.54
CA TRP A 6 -21.36 6.34 -59.34
C TRP A 6 -22.91 6.45 -59.33
N GLN A 7 -23.68 6.72 -58.27
CA GLN A 7 -23.49 7.62 -57.13
C GLN A 7 -24.70 7.51 -56.17
N ASP A 8 -24.56 8.11 -54.99
CA ASP A 8 -25.58 8.53 -53.99
C ASP A 8 -26.05 7.47 -52.97
N SER A 9 -25.90 7.65 -51.66
CA SER A 9 -26.05 8.91 -50.92
C SER A 9 -25.12 9.00 -49.69
N VAL A 10 -24.46 10.15 -49.59
CA VAL A 10 -23.90 10.74 -48.37
C VAL A 10 -25.04 11.11 -47.43
N ARG A 11 -25.00 10.66 -46.16
CA ARG A 11 -25.44 11.42 -44.97
C ARG A 11 -25.39 10.53 -43.72
N ASN A 12 -24.33 10.69 -42.94
CA ASN A 12 -24.40 11.15 -41.55
C ASN A 12 -23.05 10.84 -40.90
N GLY A 13 -22.25 11.89 -40.75
CA GLY A 13 -21.08 11.86 -39.88
C GLY A 13 -21.53 11.58 -38.47
N VAL A 14 -20.85 10.63 -37.83
CA VAL A 14 -20.76 10.59 -36.39
C VAL A 14 -19.28 10.83 -36.11
N GLU A 15 -19.00 12.07 -35.70
CA GLU A 15 -17.73 12.46 -35.10
C GLU A 15 -17.45 11.54 -33.91
N TYR A 16 -16.23 11.01 -33.85
CA TYR A 16 -15.71 10.39 -32.64
C TYR A 16 -15.39 11.51 -31.64
N PRO A 17 -16.01 11.56 -30.45
CA PRO A 17 -15.53 12.47 -29.44
C PRO A 17 -14.32 11.81 -28.76
N TYR A 18 -13.13 12.21 -29.18
CA TYR A 18 -12.04 12.36 -28.22
C TYR A 18 -12.49 13.43 -27.22
N SER A 19 -12.85 12.98 -26.01
CA SER A 19 -12.94 13.85 -24.85
C SER A 19 -11.82 13.45 -23.90
N SER A 20 -10.81 14.30 -23.84
CA SER A 20 -9.85 14.39 -22.75
C SER A 20 -10.62 14.75 -21.48
N GLY A 21 -10.72 13.83 -20.51
CA GLY A 21 -11.41 14.08 -19.25
C GLY A 21 -11.43 12.88 -18.31
N THR A 22 -10.78 13.06 -17.17
CA THR A 22 -11.00 12.47 -15.83
C THR A 22 -12.20 11.54 -15.59
N ALA A 23 -11.95 10.55 -14.72
CA ALA A 23 -12.89 9.70 -13.98
C ALA A 23 -13.72 8.72 -14.82
N ALA A 24 -13.31 7.45 -14.79
CA ALA A 24 -14.18 6.34 -15.16
C ALA A 24 -15.32 6.26 -14.14
N GLU A 25 -16.50 6.75 -14.54
CA GLU A 25 -17.77 6.49 -13.88
C GLU A 25 -18.01 4.97 -13.82
N ILE A 26 -17.98 4.41 -12.61
CA ILE A 26 -18.49 3.06 -12.36
C ILE A 26 -20.02 3.16 -12.43
N PRO A 27 -20.71 2.32 -13.22
CA PRO A 27 -22.16 2.34 -13.25
C PRO A 27 -22.70 1.95 -11.87
N ALA A 28 -23.41 2.88 -11.25
CA ALA A 28 -24.20 2.61 -10.05
C ALA A 28 -25.25 1.54 -10.37
N GLY A 29 -25.23 0.41 -9.65
CA GLY A 29 -26.36 -0.52 -9.65
C GLY A 29 -26.08 -2.01 -9.76
N VAL A 30 -24.86 -2.50 -9.53
CA VAL A 30 -24.67 -3.95 -9.28
C VAL A 30 -24.66 -4.16 -7.77
N GLU A 31 -25.85 -4.37 -7.22
CA GLU A 31 -26.05 -4.72 -5.81
C GLU A 31 -25.33 -6.04 -5.47
N ASP A 32 -24.39 -5.95 -4.53
CA ASP A 32 -23.79 -7.08 -3.82
C ASP A 32 -24.89 -7.91 -3.15
N SER A 33 -25.31 -8.98 -3.83
CA SER A 33 -26.46 -9.81 -3.45
C SER A 33 -26.07 -11.00 -2.55
N TYR A 34 -25.01 -10.88 -1.74
CA TYR A 34 -24.55 -11.96 -0.86
C TYR A 34 -24.44 -11.61 0.63
N LEU A 35 -24.88 -10.42 1.04
CA LEU A 35 -24.94 -10.07 2.46
C LEU A 35 -26.37 -9.82 2.92
N PRO A 36 -26.83 -10.47 4.00
CA PRO A 36 -28.15 -10.22 4.57
C PRO A 36 -28.28 -8.74 4.97
N ALA A 37 -29.49 -8.19 4.81
CA ALA A 37 -29.81 -6.77 5.07
C ALA A 37 -29.46 -6.29 6.49
N SER A 38 -29.21 -7.20 7.43
CA SER A 38 -28.75 -6.94 8.80
C SER A 38 -27.29 -6.46 8.91
N LEU A 39 -26.52 -6.43 7.82
CA LEU A 39 -25.14 -5.91 7.79
C LEU A 39 -25.04 -4.49 7.22
N ARG A 40 -26.15 -3.89 6.76
CA ARG A 40 -26.18 -2.47 6.39
C ARG A 40 -26.10 -1.62 7.65
N GLY A 41 -24.87 -1.35 8.09
CA GLY A 41 -24.54 -0.68 9.35
C GLY A 41 -23.32 -1.29 10.07
N ALA A 42 -22.81 -2.44 9.61
CA ALA A 42 -21.60 -3.02 10.18
C ALA A 42 -20.38 -2.16 9.81
N ARG A 43 -19.62 -1.74 10.82
CA ARG A 43 -18.27 -1.18 10.61
C ARG A 43 -17.47 -2.17 9.72
N PRO A 44 -16.66 -1.68 8.76
CA PRO A 44 -15.79 -2.55 7.98
C PRO A 44 -14.91 -3.40 8.92
N ALA A 45 -14.59 -4.62 8.50
CA ALA A 45 -13.81 -5.54 9.31
C ALA A 45 -12.43 -4.94 9.64
N PHE A 46 -12.09 -4.87 10.93
CA PHE A 46 -10.77 -4.42 11.38
C PHE A 46 -9.74 -5.52 11.08
N LEU A 47 -8.75 -5.18 10.25
CA LEU A 47 -7.75 -6.13 9.76
C LEU A 47 -6.54 -6.20 10.69
N VAL A 48 -6.01 -7.40 10.90
CA VAL A 48 -4.70 -7.63 11.54
C VAL A 48 -3.82 -8.31 10.51
N LEU A 49 -2.85 -7.56 9.99
CA LEU A 49 -2.06 -7.87 8.82
C LEU A 49 -0.60 -8.13 9.22
N PRO A 50 0.13 -8.98 8.50
CA PRO A 50 1.53 -9.27 8.82
C PRO A 50 2.47 -8.12 8.41
N GLU A 51 3.47 -7.85 9.25
CA GLU A 51 4.61 -6.97 8.95
C GLU A 51 5.93 -7.78 8.95
N GLY A 52 6.77 -7.55 7.95
CA GLY A 52 8.14 -8.07 7.91
C GLY A 52 8.30 -9.47 7.30
N ARG A 53 9.41 -10.13 7.66
CA ARG A 53 9.85 -11.40 7.04
C ARG A 53 9.60 -12.65 7.91
N GLU A 54 9.55 -12.48 9.22
CA GLU A 54 9.69 -13.59 10.18
C GLU A 54 8.50 -14.56 10.23
N ASP A 55 7.37 -14.18 9.62
CA ASP A 55 6.10 -14.90 9.76
C ASP A 55 5.56 -15.46 8.43
N ARG A 56 6.38 -15.52 7.38
CA ARG A 56 5.93 -15.92 6.03
C ARG A 56 5.74 -17.44 5.93
N PRO A 57 4.49 -17.95 5.84
CA PRO A 57 4.29 -19.35 5.57
C PRO A 57 4.76 -19.66 4.15
N HIS A 58 5.62 -20.67 4.01
CA HIS A 58 6.20 -21.04 2.72
C HIS A 58 5.16 -21.64 1.76
N ASN A 59 4.06 -22.17 2.31
CA ASN A 59 2.94 -22.72 1.56
C ASN A 59 1.63 -22.24 2.17
N ARG A 60 0.70 -21.84 1.31
CA ARG A 60 -0.69 -21.60 1.69
C ARG A 60 -1.44 -22.92 1.71
N GLU A 61 -2.26 -23.13 2.73
CA GLU A 61 -3.22 -24.24 2.71
C GLU A 61 -4.33 -23.94 1.67
N PRO A 62 -4.60 -24.86 0.73
CA PRO A 62 -5.65 -24.65 -0.27
C PRO A 62 -7.01 -24.48 0.42
N GLY A 63 -7.65 -23.34 0.18
CA GLY A 63 -8.97 -23.00 0.75
C GLY A 63 -8.96 -21.97 1.89
N SER A 64 -7.80 -21.49 2.35
CA SER A 64 -7.73 -20.34 3.27
C SER A 64 -8.14 -19.05 2.55
N ALA A 65 -8.88 -18.18 3.23
CA ALA A 65 -9.15 -16.81 2.76
C ALA A 65 -7.85 -16.01 2.58
N PRO A 66 -7.80 -15.04 1.65
CA PRO A 66 -6.62 -14.20 1.47
C PRO A 66 -6.33 -13.41 2.75
N ALA A 67 -5.08 -13.49 3.23
CA ALA A 67 -4.65 -12.94 4.52
C ALA A 67 -4.51 -11.40 4.53
N GLY A 68 -4.93 -10.71 3.45
CA GLY A 68 -4.69 -9.29 3.23
C GLY A 68 -3.22 -8.99 2.88
N PRO A 69 -2.84 -7.72 2.70
CA PRO A 69 -1.48 -7.38 2.35
C PRO A 69 -0.49 -7.68 3.48
N CYS A 70 0.74 -8.06 3.13
CA CYS A 70 1.88 -8.03 4.05
C CYS A 70 2.69 -6.74 3.86
N LEU A 71 2.94 -5.99 4.94
CA LEU A 71 3.78 -4.80 4.89
C LEU A 71 5.26 -5.17 4.92
N ILE A 72 5.99 -4.74 3.90
CA ILE A 72 7.43 -4.93 3.74
C ILE A 72 8.14 -3.58 3.71
N ARG A 73 9.13 -3.43 4.59
CA ARG A 73 10.08 -2.34 4.59
C ARG A 73 11.28 -2.76 3.74
N SER A 74 11.50 -2.10 2.61
CA SER A 74 12.54 -2.51 1.66
C SER A 74 13.96 -2.29 2.21
N GLU A 75 14.13 -1.47 3.25
CA GLU A 75 15.37 -1.31 4.02
C GLU A 75 15.82 -2.63 4.64
N ASP A 76 14.88 -3.51 5.00
CA ASP A 76 15.17 -4.84 5.53
C ASP A 76 15.84 -5.74 4.47
N TRP A 77 15.69 -5.42 3.18
CA TRP A 77 16.37 -6.15 2.09
C TRP A 77 17.79 -5.64 1.86
N LEU A 78 18.05 -4.39 2.25
CA LEU A 78 19.36 -3.77 2.16
C LEU A 78 20.28 -4.24 3.30
N THR A 79 19.73 -4.53 4.48
CA THR A 79 20.51 -4.96 5.67
C THR A 79 21.31 -6.26 5.44
N PRO A 80 20.71 -7.37 4.90
CA PRO A 80 21.47 -8.57 4.52
C PRO A 80 22.50 -8.32 3.41
N SER A 81 22.32 -7.26 2.63
CA SER A 81 23.24 -6.85 1.57
C SER A 81 24.27 -5.80 2.01
N SER A 82 24.39 -5.53 3.32
CA SER A 82 25.19 -4.43 3.89
C SER A 82 26.63 -4.31 3.37
N SER A 83 27.27 -5.41 2.95
CA SER A 83 28.56 -5.32 2.25
C SER A 83 28.43 -4.72 0.85
N LEU A 84 27.54 -5.25 0.00
CA LEU A 84 27.29 -4.72 -1.35
C LEU A 84 26.69 -3.31 -1.33
N PHE A 85 25.72 -3.10 -0.45
CA PHE A 85 25.08 -1.80 -0.26
C PHE A 85 26.04 -0.79 0.36
N GLY A 86 26.85 -1.20 1.34
CA GLY A 86 27.90 -0.36 1.92
C GLY A 86 28.99 0.01 0.92
N ASP A 87 29.44 -0.94 0.11
CA ASP A 87 30.38 -0.71 -0.99
C ASP A 87 29.80 0.28 -2.00
N TRP A 88 28.52 0.12 -2.37
CA TRP A 88 27.83 1.08 -3.23
C TRP A 88 27.62 2.43 -2.53
N LEU A 89 27.30 2.52 -1.24
CA LEU A 89 27.15 3.80 -0.55
C LEU A 89 28.47 4.59 -0.49
N ALA A 90 29.59 3.86 -0.34
CA ALA A 90 30.95 4.40 -0.27
C ALA A 90 31.52 4.74 -1.65
N SER A 91 31.01 4.15 -2.74
CA SER A 91 31.49 4.45 -4.08
C SER A 91 31.12 5.88 -4.50
N GLY A 92 31.88 6.47 -5.42
CA GLY A 92 31.50 7.73 -6.08
C GLY A 92 30.44 7.50 -7.15
N SER A 93 30.54 8.25 -8.25
CA SER A 93 29.88 7.92 -9.53
C SER A 93 30.84 7.16 -10.45
N GLY A 94 30.29 6.47 -11.44
CA GLY A 94 31.06 5.80 -12.49
C GLY A 94 30.96 4.26 -12.43
N PRO A 95 31.77 3.56 -13.24
CA PRO A 95 31.54 2.15 -13.56
C PRO A 95 31.62 1.20 -12.37
N GLU A 96 32.40 1.56 -11.33
CA GLU A 96 32.46 0.78 -10.09
C GLU A 96 31.17 0.90 -9.27
N ALA A 97 30.59 2.10 -9.21
CA ALA A 97 29.30 2.34 -8.59
C ALA A 97 28.17 1.63 -9.36
N ASP A 98 28.18 1.72 -10.69
CA ASP A 98 27.20 1.05 -11.55
C ASP A 98 27.25 -0.48 -11.37
N LEU A 99 28.45 -1.05 -11.28
CA LEU A 99 28.63 -2.48 -11.03
C LEU A 99 28.14 -2.88 -9.64
N ALA A 100 28.40 -2.07 -8.61
CA ALA A 100 27.92 -2.31 -7.26
C ALA A 100 26.39 -2.23 -7.19
N LEU A 101 25.78 -1.22 -7.81
CA LEU A 101 24.33 -1.07 -7.90
C LEU A 101 23.70 -2.25 -8.64
N ARG A 102 24.33 -2.72 -9.73
CA ARG A 102 23.85 -3.91 -10.45
C ARG A 102 23.89 -5.19 -9.61
N ARG A 103 24.83 -5.32 -8.68
CA ARG A 103 24.84 -6.44 -7.72
C ARG A 103 23.73 -6.30 -6.70
N VAL A 104 23.46 -5.08 -6.23
CA VAL A 104 22.31 -4.78 -5.37
C VAL A 104 21.00 -5.13 -6.10
N TYR A 105 20.84 -4.72 -7.37
CA TYR A 105 19.70 -5.08 -8.21
C TYR A 105 19.42 -6.59 -8.22
N TYR A 106 20.41 -7.42 -8.55
CA TYR A 106 20.20 -8.87 -8.62
C TYR A 106 19.75 -9.44 -7.27
N ARG A 107 20.29 -8.91 -6.17
CA ARG A 107 19.86 -9.31 -4.83
C ARG A 107 18.42 -8.88 -4.53
N LEU A 108 18.06 -7.64 -4.84
CA LEU A 108 16.70 -7.13 -4.67
C LEU A 108 15.69 -7.93 -5.51
N ARG A 109 16.07 -8.32 -6.72
CA ARG A 109 15.25 -9.16 -7.59
C ARG A 109 14.99 -10.53 -6.98
N ASP A 110 16.01 -11.15 -6.39
CA ASP A 110 15.85 -12.45 -5.71
C ASP A 110 14.92 -12.32 -4.48
N GLU A 111 15.04 -11.25 -3.69
CA GLU A 111 14.15 -10.99 -2.55
C GLU A 111 12.70 -10.70 -3.01
N ALA A 112 12.52 -9.94 -4.10
CA ALA A 112 11.22 -9.67 -4.71
C ALA A 112 10.55 -10.94 -5.23
N ALA A 113 11.30 -11.80 -5.94
CA ALA A 113 10.78 -13.08 -6.44
C ALA A 113 10.41 -14.04 -5.30
N ALA A 114 11.18 -14.02 -4.20
CA ALA A 114 10.87 -14.79 -2.99
C ALA A 114 9.62 -14.27 -2.29
N LEU A 115 9.44 -12.94 -2.20
CA LEU A 115 8.22 -12.32 -1.65
C LEU A 115 7.00 -12.73 -2.46
N LEU A 116 7.00 -12.43 -3.77
CA LEU A 116 5.85 -12.67 -4.65
C LEU A 116 5.58 -14.16 -4.91
N GLY A 117 6.55 -15.03 -4.59
CA GLY A 117 6.38 -16.47 -4.58
C GLY A 117 5.81 -17.09 -3.32
N SER A 118 5.73 -16.32 -2.23
CA SER A 118 5.25 -16.80 -0.94
C SER A 118 3.72 -16.75 -0.85
N ALA A 119 3.15 -17.35 0.20
CA ALA A 119 1.71 -17.26 0.48
C ALA A 119 1.23 -15.81 0.68
N ASP A 120 2.11 -14.94 1.18
CA ASP A 120 1.86 -13.51 1.37
C ASP A 120 2.12 -12.70 0.09
N GLY A 121 2.64 -13.33 -0.96
CA GLY A 121 2.99 -12.70 -2.25
C GLY A 121 1.79 -12.44 -3.17
N GLU A 122 0.61 -12.97 -2.84
CA GLU A 122 -0.65 -12.67 -3.54
C GLU A 122 -1.03 -11.20 -3.37
N TRP A 123 -0.73 -10.62 -2.21
CA TRP A 123 -0.92 -9.20 -1.95
C TRP A 123 0.19 -8.70 -1.02
N ALA A 124 1.08 -7.87 -1.53
CA ALA A 124 2.16 -7.25 -0.75
C ALA A 124 2.04 -5.74 -0.75
N ALA A 125 2.27 -5.10 0.41
CA ALA A 125 2.45 -3.67 0.54
C ALA A 125 3.95 -3.39 0.78
N VAL A 126 4.63 -2.70 -0.14
CA VAL A 126 6.08 -2.47 -0.06
C VAL A 126 6.38 -0.97 0.02
N SER A 127 7.09 -0.57 1.07
CA SER A 127 7.62 0.80 1.20
C SER A 127 8.90 0.97 0.40
N LEU A 128 9.05 2.11 -0.30
CA LEU A 128 10.35 2.52 -0.82
C LEU A 128 11.33 2.77 0.34
N PRO A 129 12.64 2.60 0.10
CA PRO A 129 13.64 2.66 1.16
C PRO A 129 13.85 4.10 1.62
N VAL A 130 13.94 4.27 2.94
CA VAL A 130 14.44 5.48 3.60
C VAL A 130 15.85 5.19 4.09
N THR A 131 16.83 5.87 3.50
CA THR A 131 18.25 5.67 3.79
C THR A 131 18.85 6.98 4.28
N PRO A 132 19.00 7.19 5.61
CA PRO A 132 19.56 8.43 6.17
C PRO A 132 20.94 8.79 5.60
N GLU A 133 21.72 7.79 5.21
CA GLU A 133 23.04 7.95 4.57
C GLU A 133 22.98 8.61 3.18
N LEU A 134 21.77 8.74 2.61
CA LEU A 134 21.49 9.34 1.31
C LEU A 134 20.67 10.64 1.39
N ASP A 135 20.35 11.16 2.58
CA ASP A 135 19.57 12.41 2.73
C ASP A 135 20.21 13.61 2.00
N SER A 136 21.53 13.64 1.94
CA SER A 136 22.30 14.67 1.22
C SER A 136 22.55 14.36 -0.27
N ARG A 137 22.06 13.21 -0.77
CA ARG A 137 22.30 12.69 -2.12
C ARG A 137 20.99 12.18 -2.75
N PRO A 138 20.01 13.07 -3.01
CA PRO A 138 18.68 12.68 -3.50
C PRO A 138 18.71 11.94 -4.84
N ASP A 139 19.59 12.33 -5.76
CA ASP A 139 19.75 11.64 -7.05
C ASP A 139 20.12 10.17 -6.87
N ARG A 140 20.96 9.89 -5.87
CA ARG A 140 21.43 8.55 -5.56
C ARG A 140 20.38 7.72 -4.83
N LEU A 141 19.57 8.36 -3.98
CA LEU A 141 18.38 7.72 -3.42
C LEU A 141 17.41 7.35 -4.55
N ALA A 142 17.20 8.23 -5.53
CA ALA A 142 16.36 7.94 -6.69
C ALA A 142 16.89 6.77 -7.51
N GLU A 143 18.21 6.67 -7.76
CA GLU A 143 18.82 5.49 -8.41
C GLU A 143 18.56 4.18 -7.67
N LEU A 144 18.63 4.19 -6.33
CA LEU A 144 18.32 3.00 -5.51
C LEU A 144 16.84 2.64 -5.58
N GLN A 145 15.96 3.63 -5.47
CA GLN A 145 14.51 3.44 -5.53
C GLN A 145 14.08 2.94 -6.91
N ASP A 146 14.66 3.46 -7.99
CA ASP A 146 14.47 3.01 -9.37
C ASP A 146 14.89 1.54 -9.50
N THR A 147 16.09 1.21 -9.03
CA THR A 147 16.62 -0.17 -9.02
C THR A 147 15.71 -1.14 -8.27
N LEU A 148 15.17 -0.72 -7.12
CA LEU A 148 14.23 -1.53 -6.34
C LEU A 148 12.90 -1.75 -7.08
N LEU A 149 12.33 -0.68 -7.62
CA LEU A 149 11.08 -0.73 -8.36
C LEU A 149 11.22 -1.61 -9.61
N GLU A 150 12.32 -1.46 -10.35
CA GLU A 150 12.64 -2.31 -11.51
C GLU A 150 12.72 -3.78 -11.09
N ALA A 151 13.37 -4.10 -9.97
CA ALA A 151 13.45 -5.46 -9.44
C ALA A 151 12.07 -6.02 -9.05
N LEU A 152 11.24 -5.24 -8.35
CA LEU A 152 9.88 -5.60 -7.95
C LEU A 152 8.98 -5.86 -9.16
N PHE A 153 8.97 -4.94 -10.13
CA PHE A 153 8.13 -5.03 -11.31
C PHE A 153 8.55 -6.17 -12.24
N ASN A 154 9.85 -6.44 -12.37
CA ASN A 154 10.31 -7.61 -13.12
C ASN A 154 9.84 -8.92 -12.47
N ALA A 155 9.98 -9.05 -11.15
CA ALA A 155 9.49 -10.22 -10.42
C ALA A 155 7.96 -10.38 -10.53
N LEU A 156 7.22 -9.27 -10.46
CA LEU A 156 5.76 -9.25 -10.65
C LEU A 156 5.36 -9.70 -12.05
N ALA A 157 6.02 -9.17 -13.08
CA ALA A 157 5.77 -9.53 -14.46
C ALA A 157 6.08 -11.01 -14.74
N GLU A 158 7.11 -11.57 -14.09
CA GLU A 158 7.41 -13.00 -14.14
C GLU A 158 6.31 -13.84 -13.51
N ARG A 159 5.84 -13.48 -12.31
CA ARG A 159 4.74 -14.18 -11.65
C ARG A 159 3.44 -14.16 -12.43
N GLN A 160 3.09 -13.02 -13.03
CA GLN A 160 1.90 -12.91 -13.88
C GLN A 160 2.02 -13.78 -15.13
N ARG A 161 3.22 -13.91 -15.72
CA ARG A 161 3.47 -14.81 -16.86
C ARG A 161 3.32 -16.29 -16.48
N GLU A 162 3.62 -16.64 -15.23
CA GLU A 162 3.39 -17.98 -14.66
C GLU A 162 1.92 -18.23 -14.29
N GLY A 163 1.03 -17.24 -14.46
CA GLY A 163 -0.39 -17.33 -14.11
C GLY A 163 -0.70 -17.01 -12.65
N GLY A 164 0.25 -16.43 -11.90
CA GLY A 164 0.02 -15.93 -10.55
C GLY A 164 -0.78 -14.63 -10.56
N ASP A 165 -1.70 -14.50 -9.61
CA ASP A 165 -2.47 -13.27 -9.37
C ASP A 165 -1.86 -12.52 -8.18
N CYS A 166 -0.73 -11.84 -8.45
CA CYS A 166 -0.02 -11.05 -7.46
C CYS A 166 -0.42 -9.58 -7.59
N ARG A 167 -0.72 -8.95 -6.45
CA ARG A 167 -0.96 -7.52 -6.32
C ARG A 167 0.14 -6.86 -5.48
N LEU A 168 0.62 -5.71 -5.96
CA LEU A 168 1.68 -4.94 -5.32
C LEU A 168 1.18 -3.53 -4.97
N ASP A 169 0.98 -3.27 -3.68
CA ASP A 169 0.68 -1.93 -3.19
C ASP A 169 2.01 -1.24 -2.81
N LEU A 170 2.34 -0.12 -3.45
CA LEU A 170 3.58 0.63 -3.20
C LEU A 170 3.31 1.76 -2.21
N LEU A 171 4.26 2.02 -1.31
CA LEU A 171 4.16 3.07 -0.30
C LEU A 171 5.29 4.09 -0.49
N ALA A 172 4.89 5.35 -0.70
CA ALA A 172 5.80 6.49 -0.61
C ALA A 172 6.12 6.78 0.87
N PRO A 173 7.38 6.74 1.29
CA PRO A 173 7.74 6.90 2.70
C PRO A 173 7.77 8.37 3.11
N TYR A 174 7.04 8.66 4.19
CA TYR A 174 7.02 9.90 4.95
C TYR A 174 6.96 11.21 4.14
N PRO A 175 6.06 11.34 3.13
CA PRO A 175 5.90 12.62 2.44
C PRO A 175 5.42 13.69 3.44
N ALA A 176 6.16 14.79 3.54
CA ALA A 176 5.81 15.91 4.42
C ALA A 176 4.73 16.82 3.82
N SER A 177 4.53 16.71 2.50
CA SER A 177 3.60 17.54 1.74
C SER A 177 2.89 16.75 0.63
N PRO A 178 1.71 17.19 0.16
CA PRO A 178 1.05 16.59 -0.99
C PRO A 178 1.87 16.70 -2.28
N ALA A 179 2.74 17.71 -2.41
CA ALA A 179 3.63 17.83 -3.56
C ALA A 179 4.72 16.74 -3.57
N GLU A 180 5.30 16.42 -2.40
CA GLU A 180 6.24 15.31 -2.27
C GLU A 180 5.58 13.97 -2.55
N PHE A 181 4.36 13.75 -2.03
CA PHE A 181 3.60 12.55 -2.34
C PHE A 181 3.31 12.42 -3.85
N ALA A 182 2.87 13.50 -4.49
CA ALA A 182 2.62 13.50 -5.93
C ALA A 182 3.87 13.20 -6.75
N ALA A 183 5.01 13.79 -6.38
CA ALA A 183 6.30 13.53 -7.04
C ALA A 183 6.75 12.07 -6.87
N ALA A 184 6.58 11.49 -5.67
CA ALA A 184 6.87 10.08 -5.44
C ALA A 184 5.93 9.16 -6.23
N GLY A 185 4.64 9.53 -6.32
CA GLY A 185 3.65 8.86 -7.17
C GLY A 185 4.05 8.84 -8.64
N GLU A 186 4.33 10.01 -9.21
CA GLU A 186 4.76 10.15 -10.61
C GLU A 186 6.05 9.36 -10.90
N PHE A 187 7.00 9.36 -9.97
CA PHE A 187 8.21 8.55 -10.07
C PHE A 187 7.88 7.04 -10.14
N MET A 188 7.08 6.54 -9.21
CA MET A 188 6.67 5.12 -9.19
C MET A 188 5.89 4.72 -10.45
N GLU A 189 4.98 5.59 -10.91
CA GLU A 189 4.20 5.38 -12.15
C GLU A 189 5.10 5.36 -13.38
N SER A 190 6.07 6.26 -13.49
CA SER A 190 7.02 6.32 -14.60
C SER A 190 7.86 5.04 -14.72
N VAL A 191 8.42 4.56 -13.60
CA VAL A 191 9.20 3.31 -13.58
C VAL A 191 8.31 2.12 -13.91
N ALA A 192 7.06 2.13 -13.43
CA ALA A 192 6.10 1.08 -13.72
C ALA A 192 5.67 1.07 -15.19
N GLU A 193 5.43 2.22 -15.81
CA GLU A 193 5.07 2.32 -17.21
C GLU A 193 6.21 1.78 -18.10
N GLN A 194 7.46 2.08 -17.74
CA GLN A 194 8.65 1.58 -18.45
C GLN A 194 8.82 0.06 -18.32
N THR A 195 8.44 -0.53 -17.18
CA THR A 195 8.68 -1.96 -16.89
C THR A 195 7.48 -2.86 -17.19
N LEU A 196 6.28 -2.46 -16.74
CA LEU A 196 5.03 -3.22 -16.85
C LEU A 196 4.13 -2.73 -17.99
N GLY A 197 4.31 -1.50 -18.46
CA GLY A 197 3.39 -0.83 -19.37
C GLY A 197 1.97 -0.77 -18.79
N HIS A 198 0.97 -1.02 -19.63
CA HIS A 198 -0.44 -0.94 -19.24
C HIS A 198 -0.88 -1.95 -18.15
N ARG A 199 -0.05 -2.96 -17.81
CA ARG A 199 -0.37 -3.93 -16.74
C ARG A 199 -0.33 -3.31 -15.35
N PHE A 200 0.38 -2.20 -15.19
CA PHE A 200 0.51 -1.51 -13.91
C PHE A 200 -0.85 -1.19 -13.27
N ALA A 201 -1.79 -0.63 -14.04
CA ALA A 201 -3.09 -0.18 -13.52
C ALA A 201 -3.94 -1.30 -12.90
N ALA A 202 -3.72 -2.56 -13.29
CA ALA A 202 -4.44 -3.70 -12.73
C ALA A 202 -3.71 -4.35 -11.54
N ALA A 203 -2.39 -4.18 -11.46
CA ALA A 203 -1.53 -4.94 -10.56
C ALA A 203 -1.02 -4.13 -9.37
N CYS A 204 -1.06 -2.79 -9.47
CA CYS A 204 -0.45 -1.92 -8.49
C CYS A 204 -1.40 -0.83 -7.96
N ARG A 205 -1.14 -0.41 -6.71
CA ARG A 205 -1.71 0.79 -6.09
C ARG A 205 -0.62 1.62 -5.44
N ILE A 206 -0.87 2.91 -5.26
CA ILE A 206 0.07 3.83 -4.63
C ILE A 206 -0.57 4.43 -3.37
N GLY A 207 0.04 4.12 -2.22
CA GLY A 207 -0.29 4.69 -0.93
C GLY A 207 0.87 5.50 -0.34
N ALA A 208 0.65 6.03 0.86
CA ALA A 208 1.67 6.73 1.62
C ALA A 208 1.87 6.10 3.00
N LEU A 209 3.13 5.97 3.41
CA LEU A 209 3.54 5.63 4.76
C LEU A 209 3.77 6.95 5.52
N ILE A 210 2.92 7.26 6.49
CA ILE A 210 2.79 8.59 7.09
C ILE A 210 3.33 8.56 8.52
N ALA A 211 4.18 9.54 8.85
CA ALA A 211 4.67 9.71 10.21
C ALA A 211 3.56 10.27 11.14
N PRO A 212 3.51 9.89 12.43
CA PRO A 212 2.44 10.32 13.34
C PRO A 212 2.42 11.83 13.64
N ASP A 213 3.55 12.50 13.41
CA ASP A 213 3.75 13.93 13.62
C ASP A 213 3.44 14.78 12.39
N VAL A 214 3.07 14.17 11.26
CA VAL A 214 2.67 14.91 10.06
C VAL A 214 1.55 15.90 10.36
N HIS A 215 1.59 17.07 9.73
CA HIS A 215 0.53 18.05 9.90
C HIS A 215 -0.81 17.50 9.35
N PRO A 216 -1.93 17.55 10.11
CA PRO A 216 -3.20 16.95 9.67
C PRO A 216 -3.72 17.48 8.33
N ALA A 217 -3.49 18.76 8.04
CA ALA A 217 -3.85 19.33 6.74
C ALA A 217 -3.07 18.66 5.58
N ALA A 218 -1.77 18.43 5.75
CA ALA A 218 -0.96 17.74 4.73
C ALA A 218 -1.44 16.29 4.57
N ALA A 219 -1.70 15.58 5.67
CA ALA A 219 -2.24 14.23 5.64
C ALA A 219 -3.59 14.15 4.90
N ALA A 220 -4.48 15.13 5.10
CA ALA A 220 -5.73 15.20 4.37
C ALA A 220 -5.51 15.36 2.86
N GLU A 221 -4.67 16.30 2.46
CA GLU A 221 -4.33 16.53 1.05
C GLU A 221 -3.73 15.28 0.39
N ILE A 222 -2.80 14.60 1.08
CA ILE A 222 -2.19 13.34 0.63
C ILE A 222 -3.26 12.25 0.52
N GLY A 223 -4.08 12.08 1.56
CA GLY A 223 -5.14 11.07 1.62
C GLY A 223 -6.22 11.23 0.55
N ARG A 224 -6.43 12.44 0.01
CA ARG A 224 -7.30 12.64 -1.14
C ARG A 224 -6.79 11.93 -2.39
N ILE A 225 -5.48 11.97 -2.61
CA ILE A 225 -4.82 11.49 -3.83
C ILE A 225 -4.44 10.01 -3.69
N ALA A 226 -3.93 9.62 -2.52
CA ALA A 226 -3.46 8.27 -2.24
C ALA A 226 -4.60 7.23 -2.29
N ASP A 227 -4.28 6.02 -2.75
CA ASP A 227 -5.20 4.88 -2.72
C ASP A 227 -5.49 4.44 -1.29
N PHE A 228 -4.48 4.50 -0.43
CA PHE A 228 -4.55 4.14 0.99
C PHE A 228 -3.41 4.81 1.78
N LEU A 229 -3.56 4.89 3.10
CA LEU A 229 -2.55 5.42 4.01
C LEU A 229 -2.18 4.39 5.07
N VAL A 230 -0.93 4.40 5.48
CA VAL A 230 -0.42 3.61 6.62
C VAL A 230 0.25 4.57 7.59
N LEU A 231 -0.30 4.74 8.79
CA LEU A 231 0.35 5.51 9.85
C LEU A 231 1.42 4.66 10.52
N ASP A 232 2.64 5.14 10.51
CA ASP A 232 3.78 4.35 10.96
C ASP A 232 4.23 4.75 12.36
N GLY A 233 3.96 3.90 13.35
CA GLY A 233 4.47 4.10 14.70
C GLY A 233 5.99 3.94 14.81
N ALA A 234 6.67 3.40 13.80
CA ALA A 234 8.13 3.25 13.77
C ALA A 234 8.85 4.44 13.09
N ALA A 235 8.11 5.46 12.63
CA ALA A 235 8.69 6.63 11.97
C ALA A 235 9.66 7.40 12.87
N ASP A 236 9.37 7.46 14.17
CA ASP A 236 10.24 8.11 15.15
C ASP A 236 11.18 7.09 15.79
N ARG A 237 12.31 6.79 15.11
CA ARG A 237 13.37 5.92 15.68
C ARG A 237 14.05 6.54 16.92
N SER A 238 13.76 7.80 17.25
CA SER A 238 14.35 8.54 18.36
C SER A 238 13.43 8.65 19.57
N ALA A 239 12.15 8.27 19.44
CA ALA A 239 11.22 8.22 20.55
C ALA A 239 11.54 7.00 21.44
N PRO A 240 11.72 7.17 22.76
CA PRO A 240 11.82 6.04 23.69
C PRO A 240 10.63 5.10 23.51
N GLU A 241 10.83 3.78 23.68
CA GLU A 241 9.74 2.77 23.62
C GLU A 241 8.57 3.08 24.59
N GLU A 242 8.79 3.95 25.58
CA GLU A 242 7.77 4.51 26.50
C GLU A 242 6.85 5.59 25.88
N SER A 243 7.15 6.07 24.67
CA SER A 243 6.38 7.10 23.95
C SER A 243 5.29 6.53 23.04
N ALA A 244 4.91 5.25 23.21
CA ALA A 244 3.69 4.71 22.58
C ALA A 244 2.47 5.56 22.96
N ALA A 245 2.47 6.14 24.17
CA ALA A 245 1.43 7.02 24.68
C ALA A 245 1.20 8.22 23.76
N GLY A 246 0.10 8.18 23.00
CA GLY A 246 -0.35 9.26 22.13
C GLY A 246 -0.38 8.91 20.64
N PHE A 247 0.03 7.69 20.25
CA PHE A 247 -0.09 7.23 18.87
C PHE A 247 -1.55 7.21 18.40
N ALA A 248 -2.48 6.72 19.20
CA ALA A 248 -3.91 6.68 18.91
C ALA A 248 -4.49 8.10 18.80
N SER A 249 -4.04 9.05 19.62
CA SER A 249 -4.45 10.45 19.50
C SER A 249 -3.91 11.09 18.22
N ALA A 250 -2.67 10.78 17.81
CA ALA A 250 -2.14 11.21 16.52
C ALA A 250 -2.95 10.60 15.37
N ALA A 251 -3.23 9.30 15.45
CA ALA A 251 -4.01 8.57 14.47
C ALA A 251 -5.44 9.11 14.35
N GLU A 252 -6.09 9.45 15.46
CA GLU A 252 -7.43 10.04 15.47
C GLU A 252 -7.46 11.39 14.73
N ARG A 253 -6.49 12.27 15.01
CA ARG A 253 -6.39 13.57 14.34
C ARG A 253 -6.16 13.42 12.84
N ILE A 254 -5.25 12.53 12.44
CA ILE A 254 -4.94 12.27 11.04
C ILE A 254 -6.15 11.64 10.33
N LEU A 255 -6.77 10.62 10.94
CA LEU A 255 -7.95 9.96 10.40
C LEU A 255 -9.12 10.92 10.20
N ALA A 256 -9.40 11.77 11.19
CA ALA A 256 -10.45 12.79 11.09
C ALA A 256 -10.17 13.77 9.95
N ALA A 257 -8.92 14.23 9.80
CA ALA A 257 -8.54 15.13 8.72
C ALA A 257 -8.67 14.46 7.35
N VAL A 258 -8.18 13.23 7.18
CA VAL A 258 -8.31 12.46 5.93
C VAL A 258 -9.77 12.19 5.58
N ARG A 259 -10.57 11.73 6.55
CA ARG A 259 -11.99 11.45 6.32
C ARG A 259 -12.84 12.69 6.06
N SER A 260 -12.37 13.88 6.46
CA SER A 260 -13.03 15.14 6.11
C SER A 260 -13.01 15.42 4.60
N VAL A 261 -11.99 14.91 3.88
CA VAL A 261 -11.84 15.09 2.43
C VAL A 261 -12.15 13.83 1.62
N LYS A 262 -11.91 12.65 2.19
CA LYS A 262 -12.20 11.33 1.58
C LYS A 262 -12.80 10.40 2.65
N PRO A 263 -14.14 10.42 2.85
CA PRO A 263 -14.81 9.68 3.93
C PRO A 263 -14.52 8.17 3.93
N GLU A 264 -14.39 7.59 2.74
CA GLU A 264 -14.11 6.17 2.52
C GLU A 264 -12.60 5.84 2.46
N ALA A 265 -11.72 6.75 2.90
CA ALA A 265 -10.28 6.52 2.88
C ALA A 265 -9.91 5.30 3.72
N VAL A 266 -9.08 4.43 3.13
CA VAL A 266 -8.47 3.29 3.82
C VAL A 266 -7.25 3.79 4.58
N VAL A 267 -7.32 3.71 5.91
CA VAL A 267 -6.25 4.12 6.81
C VAL A 267 -5.90 2.97 7.74
N LEU A 268 -4.67 2.49 7.62
CA LEU A 268 -4.08 1.43 8.42
C LEU A 268 -3.02 2.03 9.35
N ALA A 269 -2.57 1.27 10.35
CA ALA A 269 -1.41 1.62 11.17
C ALA A 269 -0.36 0.51 11.17
N ALA A 270 0.90 0.82 11.43
CA ALA A 270 2.00 -0.13 11.45
C ALA A 270 2.95 0.12 12.64
N GLY A 271 3.80 -0.88 12.95
CA GLY A 271 4.79 -0.81 14.02
C GLY A 271 4.27 -1.21 15.41
N ALA A 272 5.19 -1.30 16.37
CA ALA A 272 4.88 -1.71 17.75
C ALA A 272 3.84 -0.83 18.47
N PRO A 273 3.79 0.51 18.27
CA PRO A 273 2.72 1.34 18.83
C PRO A 273 1.32 0.95 18.32
N ALA A 274 1.19 0.54 17.05
CA ALA A 274 -0.08 0.13 16.48
C ALA A 274 -0.64 -1.15 17.13
N ALA A 275 0.24 -2.11 17.43
CA ALA A 275 -0.14 -3.33 18.15
C ALA A 275 -0.49 -3.05 19.62
N SER A 276 0.25 -2.13 20.26
CA SER A 276 0.06 -1.78 21.67
C SER A 276 -1.28 -1.06 21.91
N GLU A 277 -1.65 -0.13 21.03
CA GLU A 277 -2.87 0.69 21.15
C GLU A 277 -4.04 0.20 20.26
N LEU A 278 -4.03 -1.08 19.86
CA LEU A 278 -5.01 -1.70 18.95
C LEU A 278 -6.47 -1.40 19.32
N ALA A 279 -6.82 -1.47 20.61
CA ALA A 279 -8.18 -1.24 21.08
C ALA A 279 -8.65 0.20 20.83
N ASP A 280 -7.77 1.17 20.98
CA ASP A 280 -8.08 2.57 20.72
C ASP A 280 -8.17 2.82 19.22
N LEU A 281 -7.26 2.26 18.41
CA LEU A 281 -7.28 2.31 16.95
C LEU A 281 -8.56 1.70 16.35
N TYR A 282 -9.04 0.59 16.92
CA TYR A 282 -10.33 -0.02 16.58
C TYR A 282 -11.49 0.94 16.90
N ARG A 283 -11.47 1.57 18.09
CA ARG A 283 -12.55 2.44 18.54
C ARG A 283 -12.69 3.69 17.67
N ILE A 284 -11.58 4.35 17.35
CA ILE A 284 -11.54 5.53 16.47
C ILE A 284 -11.86 5.17 15.00
N GLY A 285 -11.81 3.88 14.66
CA GLY A 285 -12.32 3.34 13.41
C GLY A 285 -11.30 3.28 12.28
N LEU A 286 -10.04 2.97 12.57
CA LEU A 286 -9.08 2.57 11.52
C LEU A 286 -9.53 1.27 10.83
N ASN A 287 -9.00 1.03 9.63
CA ASN A 287 -9.30 -0.17 8.86
C ASN A 287 -8.53 -1.40 9.36
N GLY A 288 -7.46 -1.21 10.13
CA GLY A 288 -6.65 -2.31 10.64
C GLY A 288 -5.22 -1.88 10.97
N ILE A 289 -4.41 -2.88 11.33
CA ILE A 289 -2.99 -2.71 11.66
C ILE A 289 -2.13 -3.73 10.91
N PHE A 290 -0.90 -3.35 10.62
CA PHE A 290 0.22 -4.25 10.37
C PHE A 290 0.96 -4.50 11.68
N CYS A 291 1.31 -5.75 11.96
CA CYS A 291 2.12 -6.09 13.13
C CYS A 291 3.08 -7.25 12.85
N GLY A 292 4.24 -7.19 13.50
CA GLY A 292 5.24 -8.25 13.43
C GLY A 292 4.78 -9.54 14.13
N ALA A 293 5.46 -10.65 13.79
CA ALA A 293 5.19 -12.00 14.29
C ALA A 293 4.97 -12.07 15.81
N ALA A 294 5.82 -11.37 16.57
CA ALA A 294 5.80 -11.36 18.04
C ALA A 294 4.46 -10.87 18.63
N HIS A 295 3.73 -9.99 17.93
CA HIS A 295 2.49 -9.40 18.41
C HIS A 295 1.24 -9.93 17.69
N ARG A 296 1.41 -10.66 16.57
CA ARG A 296 0.32 -11.02 15.67
C ARG A 296 -0.76 -11.88 16.31
N THR A 297 -0.38 -12.93 17.04
CA THR A 297 -1.34 -13.83 17.69
C THR A 297 -2.20 -13.08 18.71
N GLU A 298 -1.56 -12.25 19.54
CA GLU A 298 -2.27 -11.44 20.52
C GLU A 298 -3.16 -10.39 19.85
N ALA A 299 -2.67 -9.71 18.81
CA ALA A 299 -3.43 -8.72 18.06
C ALA A 299 -4.68 -9.33 17.41
N LEU A 300 -4.57 -10.52 16.82
CA LEU A 300 -5.70 -11.25 16.24
C LEU A 300 -6.76 -11.58 17.29
N LEU A 301 -6.35 -12.11 18.45
CA LEU A 301 -7.27 -12.42 19.54
C LEU A 301 -7.95 -11.16 20.09
N ARG A 302 -7.18 -10.08 20.32
CA ARG A 302 -7.71 -8.80 20.79
C ARG A 302 -8.71 -8.20 19.79
N ALA A 303 -8.38 -8.19 18.50
CA ALA A 303 -9.28 -7.72 17.44
C ALA A 303 -10.58 -8.55 17.38
N ALA A 304 -10.48 -9.88 17.47
CA ALA A 304 -11.65 -10.75 17.50
C ALA A 304 -12.55 -10.48 18.71
N CYS A 305 -11.96 -10.27 19.89
CA CYS A 305 -12.71 -9.89 21.10
C CYS A 305 -13.43 -8.55 20.93
N LEU A 306 -12.76 -7.53 20.38
CA LEU A 306 -13.35 -6.21 20.14
C LEU A 306 -14.53 -6.27 19.18
N VAL A 307 -14.38 -6.98 18.05
CA VAL A 307 -15.47 -7.19 17.08
C VAL A 307 -16.63 -7.97 17.71
N TRP A 308 -16.34 -8.95 18.55
CA TRP A 308 -17.37 -9.72 19.25
C TRP A 308 -18.15 -8.85 20.24
N MET A 309 -17.47 -8.05 21.06
CA MET A 309 -18.10 -7.14 22.02
C MET A 309 -18.99 -6.11 21.32
N ASP A 310 -18.48 -5.44 20.27
CA ASP A 310 -19.20 -4.42 19.51
C ASP A 310 -20.49 -4.98 18.87
N ARG A 311 -20.44 -6.23 18.37
CA ARG A 311 -21.63 -6.94 17.86
C ARG A 311 -22.67 -7.20 18.94
N HIS A 312 -22.26 -7.58 20.15
CA HIS A 312 -23.18 -7.91 21.25
C HIS A 312 -23.80 -6.67 21.87
N GLU A 313 -23.02 -5.60 22.07
CA GLU A 313 -23.52 -4.31 22.55
C GLU A 313 -24.54 -3.70 21.57
N SER A 314 -24.30 -3.85 20.26
CA SER A 314 -25.21 -3.38 19.21
C SER A 314 -26.53 -4.17 19.17
N THR A 315 -26.50 -5.48 19.43
CA THR A 315 -27.73 -6.29 19.51
C THR A 315 -28.57 -5.98 20.75
N ASP A 316 -27.94 -5.69 21.88
CA ASP A 316 -28.65 -5.33 23.12
C ASP A 316 -29.30 -3.94 23.03
N THR A 317 -28.64 -2.96 22.40
CA THR A 317 -29.22 -1.63 22.17
C THR A 317 -30.39 -1.65 21.18
N ALA A 318 -30.39 -2.56 20.20
CA ALA A 318 -31.51 -2.75 19.29
C ALA A 318 -32.71 -3.44 19.97
N ALA A 319 -32.46 -4.38 20.88
CA ALA A 319 -33.51 -5.05 21.65
C ALA A 319 -34.16 -4.14 22.70
N GLY A 320 -33.41 -3.23 23.33
CA GLY A 320 -33.92 -2.28 24.33
C GLY A 320 -34.77 -1.12 23.77
N ARG A 321 -34.86 -0.94 22.44
CA ARG A 321 -35.73 0.07 21.80
C ARG A 321 -37.11 -0.48 21.39
N LEU A 322 -37.36 -1.77 21.63
CA LEU A 322 -38.63 -2.44 21.33
C LEU A 322 -39.47 -2.75 22.59
N SER A 323 -39.05 -2.28 23.77
CA SER A 323 -39.77 -2.43 25.05
C SER A 323 -40.47 -1.16 25.48
#